data_AF-A0A939V4D2-F1
#
_entry.id   AF-A0A939V4D2-F1
#
_cell.length_a   1.000
_cell.length_b   1.000
_cell.length_c   1.000
_cell.angle_alpha   90.00
_cell.angle_beta   90.00
_cell.angle_gamma   90.00
#
_symmetry.space_group_name_H-M   'P 1'
#
loop_
_entity.id
_entity.type
_entity.pdbx_description
1 polymer ?
#
loop_
_entity_poly.entity_id
_entity_poly.type
_entity_poly.pdbx_seq_one_letter_code
_entity_poly.pdbx_strand_id
1 'polypeptide(L)'
;MKTKISKIIIVGFIILAFAFMAIASSSSSSSSSGDGDTNKSSDAETTEITDKSNESENTKNEDEEKNEDSDKSDDEKDSDDAKDGEESETSASETDKTLSKKEFIKSCGKIDYKKLARNPEKYIGKNYYFTCYVSSAREGGLFTGFQKYYITYSFSMKKAKKYVKKGWADSIPDAWLYASDTNKCVWLLDNRDENDPDYVKILENDVIKVNGTFTGLTDTQNALSGETGEQVSLDIKYVEILAE
;
A
#
# COMPACT_ATOMS: atom_id res chain seq x y z
N MET A 1 -12.31 39.07 -31.41
CA MET A 1 -11.80 39.33 -30.04
C MET A 1 -10.60 38.41 -29.80
N LYS A 2 -9.66 38.77 -28.91
CA LYS A 2 -8.50 37.92 -28.56
C LYS A 2 -8.64 37.38 -27.14
N THR A 3 -8.98 36.10 -26.99
CA THR A 3 -9.06 35.43 -25.69
C THR A 3 -7.65 35.08 -25.21
N LYS A 4 -7.28 35.46 -23.99
CA LYS A 4 -5.98 35.13 -23.41
C LYS A 4 -6.00 33.71 -22.85
N ILE A 5 -4.95 32.93 -23.14
CA ILE A 5 -4.69 31.64 -22.47
C ILE A 5 -3.73 31.91 -21.31
N SER A 6 -4.19 31.75 -20.07
CA SER A 6 -3.32 31.84 -18.89
C SER A 6 -2.48 30.56 -18.78
N LYS A 7 -1.18 30.71 -18.56
CA LYS A 7 -0.27 29.59 -18.29
C LYS A 7 -0.41 29.17 -16.83
N ILE A 8 -0.60 27.88 -16.58
CA ILE A 8 -0.43 27.30 -15.24
C ILE A 8 1.07 27.19 -14.97
N ILE A 9 1.50 27.60 -13.77
CA ILE A 9 2.89 27.49 -13.32
C ILE A 9 3.02 26.16 -12.59
N ILE A 10 3.97 25.32 -13.03
CA ILE A 10 4.34 24.09 -12.32
C ILE A 10 5.45 24.46 -11.33
N VAL A 11 5.19 24.26 -10.04
CA VAL A 11 6.20 24.38 -8.99
C VAL A 11 6.94 23.05 -8.89
N GLY A 12 8.28 23.09 -8.91
CA GLY A 12 9.11 21.89 -8.87
C GLY A 12 9.22 21.30 -7.46
N PHE A 13 9.22 19.97 -7.36
CA PHE A 13 9.57 19.26 -6.13
C PHE A 13 11.06 19.40 -5.81
N ILE A 14 11.38 19.71 -4.56
CA ILE A 14 12.75 19.65 -4.03
C ILE A 14 12.94 18.24 -3.44
N ILE A 15 13.97 17.54 -3.90
CA ILE A 15 14.37 16.24 -3.33
C ILE A 15 15.36 16.52 -2.19
N LEU A 16 14.99 16.13 -0.96
CA LEU A 16 15.87 16.18 0.20
C LEU A 16 16.24 14.74 0.60
N ALA A 17 17.51 14.38 0.46
CA ALA A 17 18.00 13.05 0.81
C ALA A 17 18.47 13.02 2.28
N PHE A 18 17.89 12.13 3.08
CA PHE A 18 18.36 11.84 4.43
C PHE A 18 19.24 10.59 4.44
N ALA A 19 20.50 10.75 4.84
CA ALA A 19 21.40 9.64 5.13
C ALA A 19 21.16 9.14 6.57
N PHE A 20 20.94 7.84 6.75
CA PHE A 20 20.84 7.23 8.08
C PHE A 20 22.24 6.85 8.59
N MET A 21 22.69 7.54 9.64
CA MET A 21 23.92 7.22 10.36
C MET A 21 23.71 5.98 11.25
N ALA A 22 24.50 4.93 11.05
CA ALA A 22 24.41 3.72 11.85
C ALA A 22 25.15 3.89 13.19
N ILE A 23 24.43 3.87 14.31
CA ILE A 23 25.03 3.86 15.65
C ILE A 23 25.36 2.42 16.05
N ALA A 24 26.64 2.07 16.05
CA ALA A 24 27.11 0.82 16.65
C ALA A 24 27.02 0.92 18.20
N SER A 25 26.67 -0.19 18.86
CA SER A 25 26.69 -0.30 20.33
C SER A 25 27.42 -1.58 20.74
N SER A 26 28.54 -1.41 21.45
CA SER A 26 29.42 -2.49 21.90
C SER A 26 29.40 -2.61 23.43
N SER A 27 29.11 -3.80 23.96
CA SER A 27 29.22 -4.08 25.40
C SER A 27 29.71 -5.51 25.69
N SER A 28 31.04 -5.62 25.77
CA SER A 28 31.86 -6.53 26.57
C SER A 28 31.22 -7.64 27.45
N SER A 29 31.77 -8.86 27.30
CA SER A 29 32.15 -9.84 28.36
C SER A 29 31.05 -10.44 29.29
N SER A 30 31.23 -11.57 30.01
CA SER A 30 32.39 -12.44 30.27
C SER A 30 32.02 -13.93 30.50
N SER A 31 32.95 -14.84 30.18
CA SER A 31 33.18 -16.22 30.68
C SER A 31 32.27 -16.86 31.76
N SER A 32 31.92 -18.15 31.61
CA SER A 32 32.48 -19.28 32.42
C SER A 32 31.67 -20.60 32.37
N SER A 33 32.35 -21.69 31.97
CA SER A 33 32.29 -23.10 32.42
C SER A 33 30.98 -23.78 32.89
N GLY A 34 30.71 -24.98 32.36
CA GLY A 34 29.79 -25.99 32.93
C GLY A 34 29.83 -27.31 32.16
N ASP A 35 30.03 -28.43 32.87
CA ASP A 35 30.20 -29.79 32.30
C ASP A 35 28.88 -30.59 32.15
N GLY A 36 28.92 -31.62 31.29
CA GLY A 36 27.88 -32.66 31.16
C GLY A 36 26.87 -32.44 30.03
N ASP A 37 26.32 -33.47 29.37
CA ASP A 37 26.47 -34.92 29.60
C ASP A 37 26.22 -35.76 28.30
N THR A 38 26.41 -37.06 28.43
CA THR A 38 26.09 -38.23 27.57
C THR A 38 24.81 -38.18 26.71
N ASN A 39 24.60 -38.97 25.62
CA ASN A 39 25.42 -39.86 24.78
C ASN A 39 24.55 -40.44 23.61
N LYS A 40 25.20 -41.02 22.58
CA LYS A 40 24.74 -42.19 21.78
C LYS A 40 23.83 -42.03 20.53
N SER A 41 24.50 -41.86 19.38
CA SER A 41 24.53 -42.78 18.20
C SER A 41 23.22 -43.29 17.55
N SER A 42 23.07 -42.93 16.25
CA SER A 42 22.96 -43.87 15.11
C SER A 42 23.19 -43.06 13.80
N ASP A 43 24.29 -43.24 13.06
CA ASP A 43 24.49 -44.22 11.97
C ASP A 43 24.04 -43.72 10.58
N ALA A 44 25.00 -43.26 9.74
CA ALA A 44 25.00 -43.36 8.26
C ALA A 44 26.25 -42.71 7.61
N GLU A 45 27.33 -43.48 7.51
CA GLU A 45 28.30 -43.57 6.41
C GLU A 45 28.62 -42.33 5.52
N THR A 46 29.82 -41.77 5.70
CA THR A 46 30.51 -40.86 4.76
C THR A 46 30.98 -41.59 3.49
N THR A 47 30.90 -40.94 2.32
CA THR A 47 31.80 -41.24 1.19
C THR A 47 32.43 -39.98 0.58
N GLU A 48 33.68 -40.18 0.15
CA GLU A 48 34.74 -39.27 -0.31
C GLU A 48 34.31 -38.18 -1.31
N ILE A 49 34.75 -36.91 -1.19
CA ILE A 49 36.11 -36.35 -1.35
C ILE A 49 36.65 -36.44 -2.80
N THR A 50 36.80 -35.27 -3.44
CA THR A 50 37.98 -34.85 -4.23
C THR A 50 37.82 -33.35 -4.56
N ASP A 51 38.69 -32.48 -4.05
CA ASP A 51 39.87 -31.92 -4.75
C ASP A 51 39.51 -31.10 -6.02
N LYS A 52 39.67 -29.78 -6.06
CA LYS A 52 40.92 -29.05 -5.73
C LYS A 52 40.73 -27.54 -5.52
N SER A 53 41.69 -26.97 -4.81
CA SER A 53 41.95 -25.54 -4.70
C SER A 53 42.31 -24.87 -6.04
N ASN A 54 42.06 -23.56 -6.14
CA ASN A 54 43.12 -22.66 -6.58
C ASN A 54 43.03 -21.31 -5.84
N GLU A 55 44.10 -20.54 -5.92
CA GLU A 55 44.51 -19.52 -4.95
C GLU A 55 44.48 -18.10 -5.54
N SER A 56 44.05 -17.10 -4.75
CA SER A 56 44.43 -15.70 -4.95
C SER A 56 44.18 -14.85 -3.69
N GLU A 57 45.22 -14.67 -2.87
CA GLU A 57 45.27 -13.56 -1.90
C GLU A 57 45.63 -12.25 -2.62
N ASN A 58 45.08 -11.11 -2.16
CA ASN A 58 45.92 -9.95 -1.81
C ASN A 58 45.14 -8.99 -0.87
N THR A 59 45.81 -7.98 -0.31
CA THR A 59 45.39 -7.30 0.93
C THR A 59 45.52 -5.77 0.91
N LYS A 60 44.76 -5.16 1.84
CA LYS A 60 45.14 -4.05 2.75
C LYS A 60 44.95 -2.55 2.37
N ASN A 61 44.84 -1.78 3.46
CA ASN A 61 44.92 -0.32 3.67
C ASN A 61 43.62 0.47 3.42
N GLU A 62 43.15 1.40 4.29
CA GLU A 62 43.80 2.47 5.12
C GLU A 62 44.32 3.64 4.23
N ASP A 63 44.09 4.94 4.50
CA ASP A 63 43.26 5.71 5.46
C ASP A 63 43.10 7.17 4.94
N GLU A 64 42.28 8.02 5.59
CA GLU A 64 42.54 9.45 5.97
C GLU A 64 41.27 10.33 6.13
N GLU A 65 41.37 11.39 6.96
CA GLU A 65 40.29 12.24 7.48
C GLU A 65 40.23 13.66 6.85
N LYS A 66 39.13 14.42 7.07
CA LYS A 66 39.20 15.77 7.71
C LYS A 66 37.87 16.47 8.05
N ASN A 67 37.88 17.03 9.26
CA ASN A 67 37.28 18.26 9.85
C ASN A 67 37.07 19.46 8.86
N GLU A 68 36.43 20.62 9.15
CA GLU A 68 36.06 21.42 10.36
C GLU A 68 35.12 22.59 9.87
N ASP A 69 34.38 23.42 10.64
CA ASP A 69 33.50 23.33 11.84
C ASP A 69 32.73 24.68 12.03
N SER A 70 31.77 24.79 12.97
CA SER A 70 31.18 26.04 13.56
C SER A 70 30.17 26.88 12.71
N ASP A 71 29.29 27.77 13.21
CA ASP A 71 28.88 28.19 14.58
C ASP A 71 27.45 28.84 14.61
N LYS A 72 26.86 29.01 15.82
CA LYS A 72 25.83 29.97 16.34
C LYS A 72 24.72 30.60 15.43
N SER A 73 23.42 30.55 15.77
CA SER A 73 22.63 31.27 16.82
C SER A 73 22.16 32.69 16.39
N ASP A 74 21.07 33.33 16.86
CA ASP A 74 20.15 33.13 18.02
C ASP A 74 18.73 33.77 17.79
N ASP A 75 17.88 33.70 18.82
CA ASP A 75 16.83 34.67 19.25
C ASP A 75 15.33 34.49 18.90
N GLU A 76 14.47 35.09 19.75
CA GLU A 76 13.09 34.63 20.08
C GLU A 76 11.92 35.63 19.78
N LYS A 77 10.68 35.19 20.10
CA LYS A 77 9.45 35.93 20.55
C LYS A 77 8.32 36.26 19.55
N ASP A 78 7.06 36.45 19.97
CA ASP A 78 6.22 35.87 21.07
C ASP A 78 4.76 36.41 20.94
N SER A 79 3.82 35.86 21.72
CA SER A 79 2.68 36.56 22.37
C SER A 79 1.35 36.86 21.60
N ASP A 80 0.27 36.37 22.23
CA ASP A 80 -1.07 36.95 22.45
C ASP A 80 -2.15 37.01 21.33
N ASP A 81 -2.94 35.93 21.30
CA ASP A 81 -4.36 35.85 21.72
C ASP A 81 -5.34 37.04 21.52
N ALA A 82 -6.49 36.74 20.91
CA ALA A 82 -7.77 37.44 21.09
C ALA A 82 -8.97 36.53 20.70
N LYS A 83 -10.14 36.72 21.33
CA LYS A 83 -11.21 35.72 21.45
C LYS A 83 -12.60 36.21 21.02
N ASP A 84 -13.45 35.23 20.70
CA ASP A 84 -14.94 35.24 20.68
C ASP A 84 -15.70 35.76 19.45
N GLY A 85 -16.86 35.14 19.21
CA GLY A 85 -17.75 35.37 18.06
C GLY A 85 -18.66 34.17 17.78
N GLU A 86 -19.73 34.04 18.56
CA GLU A 86 -20.61 32.85 18.64
C GLU A 86 -21.71 32.78 17.55
N GLU A 87 -22.17 31.55 17.29
CA GLU A 87 -23.38 31.11 16.56
C GLU A 87 -23.88 31.82 15.28
N SER A 88 -24.02 31.02 14.21
CA SER A 88 -25.27 30.99 13.45
C SER A 88 -25.50 29.60 12.83
N GLU A 89 -26.41 28.82 13.44
CA GLU A 89 -26.89 27.60 12.81
C GLU A 89 -27.77 27.92 11.59
N THR A 90 -27.57 27.21 10.47
CA THR A 90 -28.60 27.06 9.43
C THR A 90 -28.44 25.70 8.78
N SER A 91 -29.25 24.73 9.22
CA SER A 91 -29.30 23.39 8.64
C SER A 91 -29.93 23.41 7.25
N ALA A 92 -29.10 23.25 6.20
CA ALA A 92 -29.57 23.12 4.82
C ALA A 92 -28.52 22.52 3.85
N SER A 93 -28.41 21.17 3.78
CA SER A 93 -28.38 20.41 2.51
C SER A 93 -27.94 18.94 2.71
N GLU A 94 -28.91 18.05 2.96
CA GLU A 94 -28.70 16.60 2.79
C GLU A 94 -29.14 16.09 1.40
N THR A 95 -29.66 16.98 0.55
CA THR A 95 -30.44 16.60 -0.65
C THR A 95 -29.67 16.62 -1.97
N ASP A 96 -28.41 17.08 -1.98
CA ASP A 96 -27.61 17.27 -3.21
C ASP A 96 -26.76 16.03 -3.57
N LYS A 97 -26.12 15.39 -2.58
CA LYS A 97 -25.27 14.19 -2.77
C LYS A 97 -26.03 13.00 -3.37
N THR A 98 -27.35 12.93 -3.22
CA THR A 98 -28.17 11.81 -3.75
C THR A 98 -28.23 11.77 -5.28
N LEU A 99 -28.07 12.91 -5.95
CA LEU A 99 -27.94 12.97 -7.41
C LEU A 99 -26.52 12.52 -7.82
N SER A 100 -25.49 13.14 -7.26
CA SER A 100 -24.09 12.89 -7.66
C SER A 100 -23.64 11.43 -7.45
N LYS A 101 -23.96 10.80 -6.30
CA LYS A 101 -23.64 9.38 -6.05
C LYS A 101 -24.29 8.44 -7.07
N LYS A 102 -25.58 8.68 -7.38
CA LYS A 102 -26.36 7.86 -8.30
C LYS A 102 -25.88 8.00 -9.75
N GLU A 103 -25.49 9.21 -10.15
CA GLU A 103 -24.94 9.48 -11.47
C GLU A 103 -23.52 8.92 -11.63
N PHE A 104 -22.67 9.04 -10.61
CA PHE A 104 -21.34 8.41 -10.62
C PHE A 104 -21.44 6.89 -10.78
N ILE A 105 -22.25 6.20 -9.96
CA ILE A 105 -22.44 4.74 -10.05
C ILE A 105 -23.02 4.34 -11.42
N LYS A 106 -23.86 5.18 -12.04
CA LYS A 106 -24.39 4.97 -13.40
C LYS A 106 -23.31 5.19 -14.49
N SER A 107 -22.29 6.01 -14.22
CA SER A 107 -21.16 6.24 -15.14
C SER A 107 -20.13 5.10 -15.13
N CYS A 108 -20.09 4.30 -14.06
CA CYS A 108 -19.11 3.23 -13.87
C CYS A 108 -19.26 2.11 -14.91
N GLY A 109 -18.25 1.94 -15.76
CA GLY A 109 -18.12 0.75 -16.60
C GLY A 109 -17.72 -0.49 -15.78
N LYS A 110 -17.99 -1.70 -16.27
CA LYS A 110 -17.35 -2.88 -15.65
C LYS A 110 -15.86 -2.87 -15.97
N ILE A 111 -15.01 -3.08 -14.97
CA ILE A 111 -13.56 -3.20 -15.18
C ILE A 111 -13.19 -4.35 -16.12
N ASP A 112 -12.28 -4.08 -17.06
CA ASP A 112 -11.61 -5.08 -17.89
C ASP A 112 -10.10 -4.98 -17.66
N TYR A 113 -9.64 -5.78 -16.69
CA TYR A 113 -8.25 -5.80 -16.23
C TYR A 113 -7.23 -5.87 -17.37
N LYS A 114 -7.48 -6.71 -18.39
CA LYS A 114 -6.56 -6.91 -19.53
C LYS A 114 -6.57 -5.75 -20.54
N LYS A 115 -7.57 -4.85 -20.49
CA LYS A 115 -7.53 -3.60 -21.26
C LYS A 115 -6.77 -2.50 -20.50
N LEU A 116 -7.01 -2.37 -19.20
CA LEU A 116 -6.36 -1.38 -18.34
C LEU A 116 -4.85 -1.63 -18.25
N ALA A 117 -4.45 -2.83 -17.80
CA ALA A 117 -3.05 -3.23 -17.62
C ALA A 117 -2.19 -3.26 -18.90
N ARG A 118 -2.78 -3.04 -20.09
CA ARG A 118 -2.06 -3.03 -21.38
C ARG A 118 -2.02 -1.67 -22.06
N ASN A 119 -2.87 -0.73 -21.65
CA ASN A 119 -3.03 0.58 -22.29
C ASN A 119 -3.48 1.63 -21.25
N PRO A 120 -2.82 1.77 -20.09
CA PRO A 120 -3.39 2.48 -18.94
C PRO A 120 -3.75 3.93 -19.27
N GLU A 121 -2.86 4.67 -19.94
CA GLU A 121 -3.05 6.06 -20.38
C GLU A 121 -4.41 6.31 -21.07
N LYS A 122 -4.88 5.36 -21.88
CA LYS A 122 -6.15 5.47 -22.61
C LYS A 122 -7.39 5.44 -21.71
N TYR A 123 -7.25 5.05 -20.45
CA TYR A 123 -8.35 4.81 -19.52
C TYR A 123 -8.27 5.58 -18.19
N ILE A 124 -7.16 6.26 -17.91
CA ILE A 124 -7.02 7.11 -16.71
C ILE A 124 -8.17 8.13 -16.64
N GLY A 125 -8.68 8.38 -15.43
CA GLY A 125 -9.81 9.27 -15.18
C GLY A 125 -11.18 8.70 -15.56
N LYS A 126 -11.28 7.42 -15.95
CA LYS A 126 -12.57 6.76 -16.22
C LYS A 126 -13.06 5.98 -15.01
N ASN A 127 -14.38 6.03 -14.81
CA ASN A 127 -15.04 5.41 -13.68
C ASN A 127 -15.34 3.95 -13.98
N TYR A 128 -15.03 3.08 -13.03
CA TYR A 128 -15.30 1.64 -13.11
C TYR A 128 -15.97 1.13 -11.83
N TYR A 129 -16.66 -0.01 -11.96
CA TYR A 129 -17.05 -0.83 -10.83
C TYR A 129 -16.32 -2.19 -10.88
N PHE A 130 -16.03 -2.70 -9.69
CA PHE A 130 -15.33 -3.96 -9.46
C PHE A 130 -15.97 -4.69 -8.28
N THR A 131 -15.93 -6.02 -8.30
CA THR A 131 -16.34 -6.86 -7.17
C THR A 131 -15.17 -7.74 -6.80
N CYS A 132 -14.77 -7.69 -5.53
CA CYS A 132 -13.48 -8.18 -5.09
C CYS A 132 -13.49 -8.63 -3.64
N TYR A 133 -12.51 -9.48 -3.33
CA TYR A 133 -12.16 -9.89 -1.97
C TYR A 133 -10.94 -9.09 -1.53
N VAL A 134 -11.01 -8.53 -0.32
CA VAL A 134 -9.94 -7.72 0.28
C VAL A 134 -8.93 -8.64 0.93
N SER A 135 -7.81 -8.86 0.26
CA SER A 135 -6.77 -9.79 0.74
C SER A 135 -5.82 -9.12 1.73
N SER A 136 -5.76 -7.79 1.76
CA SER A 136 -4.88 -7.03 2.65
C SER A 136 -5.27 -5.55 2.69
N ALA A 137 -5.22 -4.95 3.87
CA ALA A 137 -5.39 -3.52 4.12
C ALA A 137 -4.06 -2.90 4.58
N ARG A 138 -3.68 -1.75 4.03
CA ARG A 138 -2.39 -1.11 4.29
C ARG A 138 -2.57 0.40 4.44
N GLU A 139 -1.80 1.02 5.31
CA GLU A 139 -1.75 2.48 5.44
C GLU A 139 -0.95 3.08 4.27
N GLY A 140 -1.35 4.27 3.81
CA GLY A 140 -0.64 5.04 2.79
C GLY A 140 0.63 5.70 3.34
N GLY A 141 1.57 6.01 2.45
CA GLY A 141 2.72 6.83 2.81
C GLY A 141 2.36 8.31 2.88
N LEU A 142 3.07 9.08 3.71
CA LEU A 142 2.79 10.51 4.00
C LEU A 142 2.61 11.41 2.75
N PHE A 143 3.22 11.05 1.62
CA PHE A 143 3.18 11.80 0.36
C PHE A 143 2.41 11.09 -0.77
N THR A 144 1.63 10.05 -0.48
CA THR A 144 0.97 9.21 -1.49
C THR A 144 -0.39 9.72 -1.98
N GLY A 145 -1.03 10.65 -1.27
CA GLY A 145 -2.33 11.21 -1.65
C GLY A 145 -3.53 10.28 -1.36
N PHE A 146 -3.32 9.19 -0.65
CA PHE A 146 -4.36 8.32 -0.08
C PHE A 146 -4.00 7.97 1.37
N GLN A 147 -5.01 7.82 2.23
CA GLN A 147 -4.83 7.45 3.63
C GLN A 147 -4.57 5.94 3.77
N LYS A 148 -5.23 5.13 2.95
CA LYS A 148 -5.09 3.67 2.93
C LYS A 148 -5.06 3.12 1.51
N TYR A 149 -4.55 1.91 1.34
CA TYR A 149 -4.74 1.12 0.14
C TYR A 149 -5.05 -0.34 0.45
N TYR A 150 -5.84 -0.95 -0.41
CA TYR A 150 -6.32 -2.32 -0.27
C TYR A 150 -5.85 -3.17 -1.45
N ILE A 151 -5.18 -4.28 -1.16
CA ILE A 151 -4.79 -5.27 -2.17
C ILE A 151 -5.96 -6.24 -2.33
N THR A 152 -6.62 -6.20 -3.48
CA THR A 152 -7.88 -6.93 -3.70
C THR A 152 -7.83 -7.81 -4.95
N TYR A 153 -8.54 -8.94 -4.94
CA TYR A 153 -8.63 -9.85 -6.09
C TYR A 153 -10.05 -9.95 -6.62
N SER A 154 -10.21 -10.06 -7.95
CA SER A 154 -11.54 -10.10 -8.58
C SER A 154 -12.36 -11.30 -8.09
N PHE A 155 -13.54 -11.06 -7.54
CA PHE A 155 -14.34 -12.06 -6.83
C PHE A 155 -15.68 -12.32 -7.52
N SER A 156 -16.11 -13.59 -7.51
CA SER A 156 -17.37 -14.02 -8.13
C SER A 156 -18.37 -14.55 -7.10
N MET A 157 -19.32 -13.70 -6.70
CA MET A 157 -20.44 -14.07 -5.82
C MET A 157 -21.21 -15.31 -6.31
N LYS A 158 -21.29 -15.53 -7.64
CA LYS A 158 -21.91 -16.72 -8.24
C LYS A 158 -21.10 -18.00 -8.02
N LYS A 159 -19.76 -17.90 -7.97
CA LYS A 159 -18.91 -19.01 -7.54
C LYS A 159 -19.02 -19.21 -6.03
N ALA A 160 -18.86 -18.17 -5.21
CA ALA A 160 -18.91 -18.28 -3.75
C ALA A 160 -20.18 -18.98 -3.26
N LYS A 161 -21.37 -18.50 -3.66
CA LYS A 161 -22.66 -19.11 -3.34
C LYS A 161 -22.81 -20.57 -3.82
N LYS A 162 -22.06 -20.99 -4.85
CA LYS A 162 -22.00 -22.39 -5.33
C LYS A 162 -21.11 -23.27 -4.45
N TYR A 163 -19.99 -22.76 -3.92
CA TYR A 163 -19.08 -23.54 -3.06
C TYR A 163 -19.59 -23.63 -1.62
N VAL A 164 -20.18 -22.55 -1.09
CA VAL A 164 -20.92 -22.58 0.20
C VAL A 164 -22.06 -23.60 0.16
N LYS A 165 -22.92 -23.56 -0.87
CA LYS A 165 -24.00 -24.55 -1.04
C LYS A 165 -23.50 -26.01 -1.22
N LYS A 166 -22.21 -26.22 -1.48
CA LYS A 166 -21.60 -27.55 -1.58
C LYS A 166 -20.92 -28.01 -0.27
N GLY A 167 -20.79 -27.16 0.76
CA GLY A 167 -19.98 -27.45 1.95
C GLY A 167 -18.47 -27.46 1.66
N TRP A 168 -18.00 -26.57 0.77
CA TRP A 168 -16.56 -26.37 0.47
C TRP A 168 -16.02 -25.06 1.06
N ALA A 169 -16.87 -24.30 1.73
CA ALA A 169 -16.61 -23.02 2.40
C ALA A 169 -17.81 -22.77 3.32
N ASP A 170 -17.57 -22.27 4.53
CA ASP A 170 -18.65 -22.06 5.51
C ASP A 170 -19.36 -20.72 5.26
N SER A 171 -18.60 -19.66 4.97
CA SER A 171 -19.09 -18.32 4.60
C SER A 171 -18.79 -17.94 3.14
N ILE A 172 -19.25 -16.76 2.72
CA ILE A 172 -18.94 -16.19 1.40
C ILE A 172 -17.46 -15.80 1.28
N PRO A 173 -16.84 -15.09 2.26
CA PRO A 173 -15.39 -14.88 2.31
C PRO A 173 -14.56 -16.16 2.23
N ASP A 174 -14.90 -17.21 2.98
CA ASP A 174 -14.15 -18.48 2.99
C ASP A 174 -14.03 -19.12 1.60
N ALA A 175 -15.00 -18.84 0.71
CA ALA A 175 -14.97 -19.32 -0.65
C ALA A 175 -13.94 -18.60 -1.54
N TRP A 176 -13.13 -17.65 -1.05
CA TRP A 176 -12.17 -16.85 -1.83
C TRP A 176 -11.26 -17.70 -2.74
N LEU A 177 -10.72 -18.81 -2.22
CA LEU A 177 -9.84 -19.71 -2.97
C LEU A 177 -10.49 -20.25 -4.27
N TYR A 178 -11.81 -20.40 -4.25
CA TYR A 178 -12.60 -20.87 -5.39
C TYR A 178 -13.26 -19.72 -6.17
N ALA A 179 -13.63 -18.65 -5.47
CA ALA A 179 -14.44 -17.53 -5.97
C ALA A 179 -13.62 -16.45 -6.66
N SER A 180 -12.38 -16.23 -6.23
CA SER A 180 -11.46 -15.22 -6.74
C SER A 180 -10.82 -15.60 -8.09
N ASP A 181 -10.02 -14.68 -8.61
CA ASP A 181 -9.00 -14.90 -9.66
C ASP A 181 -7.79 -14.03 -9.32
N THR A 182 -6.71 -14.66 -8.86
CA THR A 182 -5.48 -13.99 -8.40
C THR A 182 -4.75 -13.25 -9.54
N ASN A 183 -5.00 -13.62 -10.80
CA ASN A 183 -4.48 -12.94 -11.99
C ASN A 183 -5.21 -11.61 -12.30
N LYS A 184 -6.11 -11.17 -11.41
CA LYS A 184 -6.80 -9.87 -11.45
C LYS A 184 -6.75 -9.21 -10.08
N CYS A 185 -5.53 -8.95 -9.63
CA CYS A 185 -5.27 -8.03 -8.53
C CYS A 185 -5.66 -6.60 -8.94
N VAL A 186 -6.26 -5.83 -8.04
CA VAL A 186 -6.50 -4.40 -8.20
C VAL A 186 -6.21 -3.74 -6.86
N TRP A 187 -5.41 -2.69 -6.88
CA TRP A 187 -5.14 -1.86 -5.72
C TRP A 187 -6.25 -0.81 -5.63
N LEU A 188 -6.93 -0.74 -4.49
CA LEU A 188 -7.94 0.28 -4.23
C LEU A 188 -7.34 1.33 -3.31
N LEU A 189 -7.19 2.55 -3.80
CA LEU A 189 -6.61 3.67 -3.07
C LEU A 189 -7.75 4.44 -2.40
N ASP A 190 -7.73 4.54 -1.06
CA ASP A 190 -8.78 5.21 -0.30
C ASP A 190 -8.25 6.45 0.41
N ASN A 191 -8.84 7.59 0.10
CA ASN A 191 -8.57 8.88 0.77
C ASN A 191 -9.78 9.39 1.55
N ARG A 192 -10.83 8.57 1.69
CA ARG A 192 -11.99 8.86 2.54
C ARG A 192 -11.67 8.50 3.99
N ASP A 193 -12.34 9.17 4.90
CA ASP A 193 -12.27 8.94 6.34
C ASP A 193 -13.66 9.09 6.98
N GLU A 194 -13.71 9.01 8.32
CA GLU A 194 -14.94 9.00 9.12
C GLU A 194 -15.80 10.27 8.99
N ASN A 195 -15.31 11.33 8.32
CA ASN A 195 -16.07 12.54 8.01
C ASN A 195 -16.85 12.48 6.67
N ASP A 196 -16.58 11.49 5.80
CA ASP A 196 -17.37 11.27 4.58
C ASP A 196 -18.63 10.45 4.92
N PRO A 197 -19.86 10.94 4.70
CA PRO A 197 -21.09 10.17 4.98
C PRO A 197 -21.26 8.93 4.10
N ASP A 198 -20.45 8.77 3.05
CA ASP A 198 -20.37 7.54 2.25
C ASP A 198 -19.16 6.65 2.63
N TYR A 199 -18.45 6.96 3.72
CA TYR A 199 -17.39 6.12 4.28
C TYR A 199 -17.96 4.84 4.89
N VAL A 200 -17.23 3.76 4.66
CA VAL A 200 -17.42 2.46 5.33
C VAL A 200 -16.02 1.91 5.55
N LYS A 201 -15.71 1.52 6.78
CA LYS A 201 -14.41 0.97 7.16
C LYS A 201 -14.26 -0.45 6.60
N ILE A 202 -13.50 -0.57 5.51
CA ILE A 202 -13.18 -1.85 4.86
C ILE A 202 -12.11 -2.57 5.70
N LEU A 203 -12.31 -3.87 5.92
CA LEU A 203 -11.40 -4.77 6.65
C LEU A 203 -10.78 -5.83 5.71
N GLU A 204 -9.83 -6.60 6.24
CA GLU A 204 -9.31 -7.79 5.54
C GLU A 204 -10.35 -8.92 5.59
N ASN A 205 -10.40 -9.71 4.51
CA ASN A 205 -11.40 -10.75 4.18
C ASN A 205 -12.76 -10.26 3.65
N ASP A 206 -13.10 -8.97 3.77
CA ASP A 206 -14.33 -8.39 3.19
C ASP A 206 -14.51 -8.76 1.71
N VAL A 207 -15.75 -9.06 1.33
CA VAL A 207 -16.15 -9.14 -0.08
C VAL A 207 -16.96 -7.90 -0.44
N ILE A 208 -16.38 -7.01 -1.23
CA ILE A 208 -16.94 -5.69 -1.54
C ILE A 208 -17.26 -5.52 -3.03
N LYS A 209 -18.15 -4.57 -3.32
CA LYS A 209 -18.29 -3.92 -4.62
C LYS A 209 -17.85 -2.46 -4.50
N VAL A 210 -16.75 -2.14 -5.16
CA VAL A 210 -16.20 -0.78 -5.25
C VAL A 210 -16.63 -0.12 -6.55
N ASN A 211 -16.87 1.19 -6.49
CA ASN A 211 -17.08 2.10 -7.61
C ASN A 211 -16.04 3.21 -7.44
N GLY A 212 -15.19 3.42 -8.44
CA GLY A 212 -14.03 4.30 -8.33
C GLY A 212 -13.43 4.70 -9.67
N THR A 213 -12.46 5.60 -9.64
CA THR A 213 -11.81 6.19 -10.81
C THR A 213 -10.49 5.50 -11.08
N PHE A 214 -10.23 5.04 -12.31
CA PHE A 214 -8.93 4.44 -12.64
C PHE A 214 -7.83 5.51 -12.67
N THR A 215 -6.84 5.37 -11.79
CA THR A 215 -5.73 6.32 -11.64
C THR A 215 -4.55 5.99 -12.53
N GLY A 216 -4.40 4.73 -12.95
CA GLY A 216 -3.27 4.24 -13.73
C GLY A 216 -2.80 2.89 -13.19
N LEU A 217 -1.51 2.62 -13.37
CA LEU A 217 -0.85 1.50 -12.73
C LEU A 217 -0.03 2.01 -11.53
N THR A 218 0.10 1.18 -10.50
CA THR A 218 0.99 1.42 -9.36
C THR A 218 2.13 0.42 -9.40
N ASP A 219 3.36 0.93 -9.33
CA ASP A 219 4.55 0.11 -9.21
C ASP A 219 4.54 -0.70 -7.91
N THR A 220 4.98 -1.95 -8.01
CA THR A 220 5.12 -2.87 -6.90
C THR A 220 6.48 -3.55 -6.97
N GLN A 221 7.05 -3.88 -5.82
CA GLN A 221 8.28 -4.66 -5.72
C GLN A 221 8.09 -5.80 -4.71
N ASN A 222 8.56 -6.99 -5.06
CA ASN A 222 8.64 -8.11 -4.14
C ASN A 222 9.85 -7.91 -3.21
N ALA A 223 9.59 -7.76 -1.90
CA ALA A 223 10.63 -7.53 -0.90
C ALA A 223 11.62 -8.70 -0.70
N LEU A 224 11.32 -9.90 -1.23
CA LEU A 224 12.18 -11.09 -1.12
C LEU A 224 13.00 -11.35 -2.39
N SER A 225 12.44 -11.13 -3.58
CA SER A 225 13.12 -11.37 -4.87
C SER A 225 13.64 -10.11 -5.57
N GLY A 226 13.22 -8.92 -5.11
CA GLY A 226 13.52 -7.64 -5.76
C GLY A 226 12.76 -7.40 -7.07
N GLU A 227 12.01 -8.39 -7.57
CA GLU A 227 11.23 -8.31 -8.80
C GLU A 227 10.21 -7.17 -8.75
N THR A 228 10.18 -6.35 -9.80
CA THR A 228 9.20 -5.28 -9.97
C THR A 228 8.04 -5.71 -10.88
N GLY A 229 6.90 -5.06 -10.71
CA GLY A 229 5.73 -5.25 -11.57
C GLY A 229 4.65 -4.21 -11.29
N GLU A 230 3.66 -4.12 -12.18
CA GLU A 230 2.62 -3.10 -12.13
C GLU A 230 1.26 -3.68 -11.73
N GLN A 231 0.50 -2.96 -10.91
CA GLN A 231 -0.89 -3.32 -10.55
C GLN A 231 -1.89 -2.25 -10.98
N VAL A 232 -3.09 -2.69 -11.37
CA VAL A 232 -4.19 -1.81 -11.79
C VAL A 232 -4.77 -1.10 -10.57
N SER A 233 -4.85 0.24 -10.60
CA SER A 233 -5.24 1.03 -9.43
C SER A 233 -6.54 1.83 -9.63
N LEU A 234 -7.42 1.78 -8.62
CA LEU A 234 -8.67 2.54 -8.56
C LEU A 234 -8.69 3.45 -7.32
N ASP A 235 -8.90 4.75 -7.52
CA ASP A 235 -9.26 5.69 -6.47
C ASP A 235 -10.73 5.48 -6.06
N ILE A 236 -10.98 5.14 -4.78
CA ILE A 236 -12.30 4.77 -4.27
C ILE A 236 -13.23 6.00 -4.22
N LYS A 237 -14.49 5.82 -4.63
CA LYS A 237 -15.55 6.82 -4.42
C LYS A 237 -16.74 6.27 -3.65
N TYR A 238 -17.23 5.06 -3.99
CA TYR A 238 -18.32 4.41 -3.25
C TYR A 238 -18.09 2.92 -3.10
N VAL A 239 -18.33 2.39 -1.89
CA VAL A 239 -18.19 0.97 -1.56
C VAL A 239 -19.51 0.42 -1.03
N GLU A 240 -19.76 -0.84 -1.36
CA GLU A 240 -20.90 -1.65 -0.95
C GLU A 240 -20.33 -2.97 -0.43
N ILE A 241 -20.38 -3.22 0.88
CA ILE A 241 -20.00 -4.52 1.44
C ILE A 241 -21.06 -5.55 1.03
N LEU A 242 -20.63 -6.71 0.55
CA LEU A 242 -21.48 -7.79 0.04
C LEU A 242 -21.43 -9.05 0.93
N ALA A 243 -20.35 -9.22 1.68
CA ALA A 243 -20.20 -10.17 2.79
C ALA A 243 -18.99 -9.77 3.65
N GLU A 244 -19.08 -10.18 4.90
CA GLU A 244 -18.10 -10.10 6.00
C GLU A 244 -17.88 -11.53 6.53
#